data_AF-E2B9R5-F1
#
_entry.id   AF-E2B9R5-F1
#
_cell.length_a   1.000
_cell.length_b   1.000
_cell.length_c   1.000
_cell.angle_alpha   90.00
_cell.angle_beta   90.00
_cell.angle_gamma   90.00
#
_symmetry.space_group_name_H-M   'P 1'
#
loop_
_entity.id
_entity.type
_entity.pdbx_description
1 polymer ?
#
loop_
_entity_poly.entity_id
_entity_poly.type
_entity_poly.pdbx_seq_one_letter_code
_entity_poly.pdbx_strand_id
1 'polypeptide(L)' 'VIESITACEIPPFWKQQPALWFAQIESLFQIHRVRSDDGRYHLVIGALDSKAIQEIADILASP' A
#
# COMPACT_ATOMS: atom_id res chain seq x y z
N VAL A 1 -27.79 1.13 5.09
CA VAL A 1 -26.55 0.87 5.84
C VAL A 1 -25.43 1.29 4.92
N ILE A 2 -24.81 2.44 5.18
CA ILE A 2 -23.58 2.80 4.48
C ILE A 2 -22.59 1.75 4.98
N GLU A 3 -22.20 0.79 4.12
CA GLU A 3 -21.09 -0.10 4.45
C GLU A 3 -19.92 0.82 4.74
N SER A 4 -19.55 0.94 6.01
CA SER A 4 -18.31 1.57 6.40
C SER A 4 -17.25 0.77 5.66
N ILE A 5 -16.70 1.35 4.59
CA ILE A 5 -15.49 0.87 3.97
C ILE A 5 -14.53 0.81 5.14
N THR A 6 -14.27 -0.41 5.64
CA THR A 6 -13.38 -0.62 6.76
C THR A 6 -12.03 -0.31 6.18
N ALA A 7 -11.61 0.95 6.28
CA ALA A 7 -10.40 1.45 5.68
C ALA A 7 -9.29 0.52 6.14
N CYS A 8 -8.63 -0.13 5.18
CA CYS A 8 -7.47 -0.96 5.48
C CYS A 8 -6.44 -0.02 6.11
N GLU A 9 -6.24 -0.09 7.42
CA GLU A 9 -5.30 0.77 8.13
C GLU A 9 -3.88 0.32 7.80
N ILE A 10 -3.27 0.97 6.80
CA ILE A 10 -1.92 0.64 6.37
C ILE A 10 -0.91 1.27 7.35
N PRO A 11 0.04 0.49 7.90
CA PRO A 11 1.10 1.03 8.76
C PRO A 11 2.03 1.97 7.98
N PRO A 12 2.71 2.90 8.64
CA PRO A 12 3.68 3.80 8.00
C PRO A 12 4.80 3.00 7.32
N PHE A 13 5.25 3.46 6.15
CA PHE A 13 6.27 2.77 5.37
C PHE A 13 7.63 2.63 6.08
N TRP A 14 8.20 1.43 6.07
CA TRP A 14 9.50 1.13 6.69
C TRP A 14 10.65 1.18 5.69
N LYS A 15 11.24 2.36 5.50
CA LYS A 15 12.36 2.57 4.56
C LYS A 15 13.57 1.66 4.81
N GLN A 16 13.84 1.28 6.07
CA GLN A 16 14.98 0.41 6.40
C GLN A 16 14.72 -1.07 6.07
N GLN A 17 13.46 -1.51 6.11
CA GLN A 17 13.07 -2.91 5.96
C GLN A 17 11.76 -3.02 5.15
N PRO A 18 11.77 -2.58 3.87
CA PRO A 18 10.56 -2.50 3.05
C PRO A 18 9.94 -3.87 2.83
N ALA A 19 10.74 -4.94 2.70
CA ALA A 19 10.24 -6.30 2.49
C ALA A 19 9.35 -6.80 3.65
N LEU A 20 9.72 -6.49 4.90
CA LEU A 20 8.90 -6.87 6.06
C LEU A 20 7.61 -6.08 6.13
N TRP A 21 7.67 -4.78 5.77
CA TRP A 21 6.47 -3.95 5.66
C TRP A 21 5.53 -4.50 4.57
N PHE A 22 6.04 -4.89 3.41
CA PHE A 22 5.25 -5.54 2.36
C PHE A 22 4.61 -6.86 2.82
N ALA A 23 5.34 -7.70 3.57
CA ALA A 23 4.78 -8.93 4.12
C ALA A 23 3.63 -8.64 5.13
N GLN A 24 3.76 -7.57 5.92
CA GLN A 24 2.73 -7.14 6.84
C GLN A 24 1.47 -6.64 6.12
N ILE A 25 1.61 -5.76 5.12
CA ILE A 25 0.44 -5.23 4.39
C ILE A 25 -0.25 -6.29 3.53
N GLU A 26 0.48 -7.27 2.99
CA GLU A 26 -0.14 -8.42 2.30
C GLU A 26 -1.08 -9.18 3.25
N SER A 27 -0.68 -9.36 4.50
CA SER A 27 -1.56 -9.96 5.53
C SER A 27 -2.80 -9.11 5.78
N LEU A 28 -2.67 -7.77 5.80
CA LEU A 28 -3.81 -6.86 5.92
C LEU A 28 -4.73 -6.93 4.70
N PHE A 29 -4.21 -7.02 3.50
CA PHE A 29 -5.02 -7.20 2.29
C PHE A 29 -5.86 -8.48 2.36
N GLN A 30 -5.31 -9.57 2.90
CA GLN A 30 -6.08 -10.80 3.12
C GLN A 30 -7.22 -10.60 4.13
N ILE A 31 -6.95 -9.93 5.26
CA ILE A 31 -7.93 -9.65 6.32
C ILE A 31 -9.07 -8.77 5.78
N HIS A 32 -8.72 -7.70 5.07
CA HIS A 32 -9.66 -6.72 4.51
C HIS A 32 -10.24 -7.12 3.15
N ARG A 33 -9.91 -8.32 2.65
CA ARG A 33 -10.37 -8.86 1.35
C ARG A 33 -10.04 -7.95 0.16
N VAL A 34 -8.91 -7.25 0.21
CA VAL A 34 -8.37 -6.49 -0.92
C VAL A 34 -7.75 -7.48 -1.91
N ARG A 35 -8.52 -7.80 -2.95
CA ARG A 35 -8.15 -8.83 -3.95
C ARG A 35 -7.73 -8.27 -5.30
N SER A 36 -8.13 -7.04 -5.63
CA SER A 36 -7.72 -6.40 -6.88
C SER A 36 -6.27 -5.92 -6.77
N ASP A 37 -5.43 -6.28 -7.73
CA ASP A 37 -4.08 -5.74 -7.85
C ASP A 37 -4.09 -4.21 -7.90
N ASP A 38 -5.06 -3.62 -8.62
CA ASP A 38 -5.29 -2.19 -8.67
C ASP A 38 -5.55 -1.57 -7.27
N GLY A 39 -6.40 -2.22 -6.47
CA GLY A 39 -6.69 -1.76 -5.10
C GLY A 39 -5.47 -1.88 -4.18
N ARG A 40 -4.70 -2.96 -4.30
CA ARG A 40 -3.45 -3.14 -3.54
C ARG A 40 -2.43 -2.09 -3.94
N TYR A 41 -2.24 -1.88 -5.24
CA TYR A 41 -1.35 -0.87 -5.78
C TYR A 41 -1.68 0.53 -5.25
N HIS A 42 -2.93 0.96 -5.35
CA HIS A 42 -3.35 2.27 -4.86
C HIS A 42 -3.18 2.43 -3.34
N LEU A 43 -3.44 1.38 -2.55
CA LEU A 43 -3.23 1.40 -1.10
C LEU A 43 -1.74 1.46 -0.73
N VAL A 44 -0.88 0.73 -1.45
CA VAL A 44 0.57 0.79 -1.26
C VAL A 44 1.08 2.20 -1.56
N ILE A 45 0.76 2.75 -2.73
CA ILE A 45 1.19 4.08 -3.15
C ILE A 45 0.72 5.15 -2.15
N GLY A 46 -0.52 5.06 -1.67
CA GLY A 46 -1.05 5.99 -0.66
C GLY A 46 -0.34 5.93 0.71
N ALA A 47 0.34 4.83 1.02
CA ALA A 47 1.05 4.64 2.28
C ALA A 47 2.56 4.98 2.21
N LEU A 48 3.10 5.18 1.00
CA LEU A 48 4.49 5.58 0.82
C LEU A 48 4.65 7.08 1.15
N ASP A 49 5.73 7.40 1.85
CA ASP A 49 6.13 8.78 2.13
C ASP A 49 6.67 9.47 0.86
N SER A 50 6.59 10.81 0.81
CA SER A 50 7.02 11.61 -0.34
C SER A 50 8.42 11.26 -0.85
N LYS A 51 9.36 10.94 0.04
CA LYS A 51 10.71 10.53 -0.38
C LYS A 51 10.70 9.19 -1.13
N ALA A 52 9.93 8.22 -0.65
CA ALA A 52 9.83 6.91 -1.30
C ALA A 52 9.14 7.02 -2.66
N ILE A 53 8.09 7.86 -2.77
CA ILE A 53 7.43 8.16 -4.04
C ILE A 53 8.40 8.82 -5.03
N GLN A 54 9.23 9.75 -4.58
CA GLN A 54 10.24 10.37 -5.44
C GLN A 54 11.28 9.36 -5.96
N GLU A 55 11.69 8.39 -5.13
CA GLU A 55 12.65 7.36 -5.55
C GLU A 55 12.09 6.41 -6.62
N ILE A 56 10.77 6.23 -6.67
CA ILE A 56 10.10 5.39 -7.68
C ILE A 56 9.35 6.21 -8.75
N ALA A 57 9.50 7.53 -8.76
CA ALA A 57 8.75 8.42 -9.64
C ALA A 57 8.96 8.07 -11.12
N ASP A 58 10.19 7.71 -11.50
CA ASP A 58 10.52 7.28 -12.86
C ASP A 58 9.80 5.98 -13.26
N ILE A 59 9.56 5.07 -12.31
CA ILE A 59 8.81 3.82 -12.51
C ILE A 59 7.31 4.14 -12.64
N LEU A 60 6.79 5.08 -11.85
CA LEU A 60 5.39 5.50 -11.91
C LEU A 60 5.06 6.31 -13.17
N ALA A 61 6.06 7.02 -13.73
CA ALA A 61 5.92 7.87 -14.91
C ALA A 61 6.01 7.10 -16.25
N SER A 62 6.40 5.83 -16.23
CA SER A 62 6.35 4.92 -17.39
C SER A 62 5.50 3.70 -17.06
N PRO A 63 4.18 3.75 -17.34
CA PRO A 63 3.29 2.60 -17.21
C PRO A 63 3.65 1.46 -18.19
#